data_AF-A0ABC8S022-F1
#
_entry.id   AF-A0ABC8S022-F1
#
_cell.length_a   1.000
_cell.length_b   1.000
_cell.length_c   1.000
_cell.angle_alpha   90.00
_cell.angle_beta   90.00
_cell.angle_gamma   90.00
#
_symmetry.space_group_name_H-M   'P 1'
#
loop_
_entity.id
_entity.type
_entity.pdbx_description
1 polymer ?
#
loop_
_entity_poly.entity_id
_entity_poly.type
_entity_poly.pdbx_seq_one_letter_code
_entity_poly.pdbx_strand_id
1 'polypeptide(L)'
;MSLNMKTLTQALAKTAAVIEKTVTTTVQEVTGPKPLQDYDLLTQIGSAGPGLCWKLYSGRSRDRYVTSQQYPTVCVWVLDKRALSEARNRAGLSKSVEESFLEIVRADAARLVRLRHPGVVHVVQALDENKNAMAMVTEPLFASMANVLGNVENIEKVPKELRGMEMGLLEMKHGLLQIAESLDFLHNNARLIHRSISPETGTELPFG
;
A
#
# COMPACT_ATOMS: atom_id res chain seq x y z
N MET A 1 4.12 -43.92 -39.15
CA MET A 1 3.60 -42.72 -38.47
C MET A 1 4.59 -42.35 -37.37
N SER A 2 5.52 -41.42 -37.63
CA SER A 2 6.51 -41.00 -36.63
C SER A 2 5.86 -40.04 -35.65
N LEU A 3 5.93 -40.36 -34.36
CA LEU A 3 5.54 -39.46 -33.28
C LEU A 3 6.45 -38.23 -33.34
N ASN A 4 5.86 -37.06 -33.62
CA ASN A 4 6.58 -35.80 -33.67
C ASN A 4 6.93 -35.36 -32.23
N MET A 5 8.13 -35.70 -31.77
CA MET A 5 8.58 -35.42 -30.40
C MET A 5 8.54 -33.94 -30.03
N LYS A 6 8.64 -33.02 -31.01
CA LYS A 6 8.60 -31.57 -30.75
C LYS A 6 7.22 -31.11 -30.24
N THR A 7 6.15 -31.73 -30.72
CA THR A 7 4.78 -31.41 -30.29
C THR A 7 4.50 -31.94 -28.88
N LEU A 8 5.09 -33.07 -28.50
CA LEU A 8 4.95 -33.66 -27.17
C LEU A 8 5.65 -32.82 -26.10
N THR A 9 6.89 -32.36 -26.34
CA THR A 9 7.61 -31.48 -25.41
C THR A 9 6.93 -30.14 -25.24
N GLN A 10 6.38 -29.57 -26.32
CA GLN A 10 5.64 -28.31 -26.24
C GLN A 10 4.32 -28.45 -25.47
N ALA A 11 3.64 -29.59 -25.60
CA ALA A 11 2.44 -29.89 -24.82
C ALA A 11 2.76 -30.03 -23.32
N LEU A 12 3.82 -30.78 -22.96
CA LEU A 12 4.26 -30.94 -21.58
C LEU A 12 4.67 -29.60 -20.94
N ALA A 13 5.41 -28.76 -21.66
CA ALA A 13 5.81 -27.43 -21.19
C ALA A 13 4.60 -26.51 -20.94
N LYS A 14 3.60 -26.55 -21.83
CA LYS A 14 2.35 -25.81 -21.65
C LYS A 14 1.56 -26.30 -20.44
N THR A 15 1.44 -27.60 -20.25
CA THR A 15 0.73 -28.17 -19.09
C THR A 15 1.46 -27.84 -17.78
N ALA A 16 2.79 -27.92 -17.75
CA ALA A 16 3.60 -27.51 -16.60
C ALA A 16 3.39 -26.03 -16.25
N ALA A 17 3.43 -25.14 -17.24
CA ALA A 17 3.18 -23.71 -17.03
C ALA A 17 1.76 -23.42 -16.54
N VAL A 18 0.75 -24.18 -17.01
CA VAL A 18 -0.63 -24.06 -16.54
C VAL A 18 -0.77 -24.54 -15.10
N ILE A 19 -0.12 -25.66 -14.75
CA ILE A 19 -0.10 -26.20 -13.38
C ILE A 19 0.60 -25.21 -12.45
N GLU A 20 1.78 -24.72 -12.82
CA GLU A 20 2.53 -23.74 -12.05
C GLU A 20 1.70 -22.47 -11.81
N LYS A 21 1.07 -21.93 -12.87
CA LYS A 21 0.15 -20.78 -12.76
C LYS A 21 -1.05 -21.07 -11.86
N THR A 22 -1.60 -22.28 -11.91
CA THR A 22 -2.76 -22.66 -11.07
C THR A 22 -2.35 -22.85 -9.61
N VAL A 23 -1.18 -23.42 -9.35
CA VAL A 23 -0.60 -23.59 -8.01
C VAL A 23 -0.24 -22.23 -7.40
N THR A 24 0.40 -21.33 -8.15
CA THR A 24 0.67 -19.97 -7.66
C THR A 24 -0.62 -19.21 -7.35
N THR A 25 -1.65 -19.35 -8.20
CA THR A 25 -2.96 -18.69 -8.00
C THR A 25 -3.67 -19.22 -6.75
N THR A 26 -3.69 -20.55 -6.54
CA THR A 26 -4.34 -21.16 -5.36
C THR A 26 -3.59 -20.87 -4.05
N VAL A 27 -2.26 -20.83 -4.07
CA VAL A 27 -1.46 -20.44 -2.90
C VAL A 27 -1.71 -18.98 -2.53
N GLN A 28 -1.76 -18.05 -3.50
CA GLN A 28 -2.08 -16.63 -3.25
C GLN A 28 -3.51 -16.42 -2.70
N GLU A 29 -4.47 -17.29 -3.06
CA GLU A 29 -5.82 -17.22 -2.50
C GLU A 29 -5.88 -17.56 -1.00
N VAL A 30 -4.96 -18.41 -0.51
CA VAL A 30 -4.91 -18.86 0.88
C VAL A 30 -3.94 -18.02 1.72
N THR A 31 -2.84 -17.55 1.13
CA THR A 31 -1.73 -16.88 1.84
C THR A 31 -1.78 -15.36 1.82
N GLY A 32 -2.68 -14.75 1.04
CA GLY A 32 -2.79 -13.29 0.93
C GLY A 32 -1.93 -12.71 -0.20
N PRO A 33 -1.98 -11.38 -0.41
CA PRO A 33 -1.06 -10.69 -1.32
C PRO A 33 0.40 -10.87 -0.91
N LYS A 34 1.33 -10.82 -1.87
CA LYS A 34 2.79 -11.01 -1.66
C LYS A 34 3.37 -10.19 -0.50
N PRO A 35 3.05 -8.88 -0.33
CA PRO A 35 3.50 -8.12 0.84
C PRO A 35 3.14 -8.74 2.19
N LEU A 36 2.00 -9.43 2.31
CA LEU A 36 1.61 -10.12 3.54
C LEU A 36 2.31 -11.48 3.73
N GLN A 37 2.91 -12.01 2.66
CA GLN A 37 3.72 -13.22 2.68
C GLN A 37 5.19 -12.92 2.97
N ASP A 38 5.71 -11.80 2.47
CA ASP A 38 7.13 -11.45 2.54
C ASP A 38 7.49 -10.70 3.83
N TYR A 39 6.50 -10.13 4.54
CA TYR A 39 6.71 -9.31 5.73
C TYR A 39 5.88 -9.78 6.91
N ASP A 40 6.48 -9.70 8.10
CA ASP A 40 5.78 -9.84 9.37
C ASP A 40 5.19 -8.49 9.79
N LEU A 41 3.86 -8.44 9.93
CA LEU A 41 3.13 -7.30 10.46
C LEU A 41 3.34 -7.23 11.98
N LEU A 42 3.77 -6.07 12.47
CA LEU A 42 3.95 -5.79 13.88
C LEU A 42 2.72 -5.03 14.40
N THR A 43 2.88 -3.74 14.70
CA THR A 43 1.82 -2.89 15.24
C THR A 43 1.19 -2.04 14.16
N GLN A 44 -0.13 -1.84 14.22
CA GLN A 44 -0.79 -0.82 13.42
C GLN A 44 -0.30 0.55 13.91
N ILE A 45 0.36 1.29 13.02
CA ILE A 45 0.90 2.63 13.29
C ILE A 45 -0.10 3.73 12.89
N GLY A 46 -1.06 3.39 12.03
CA GLY A 46 -1.99 4.38 11.52
C GLY A 46 -2.98 3.82 10.50
N SER A 47 -3.57 4.77 9.78
CA SER A 47 -4.41 4.55 8.62
C SER A 47 -4.24 5.71 7.64
N ALA A 48 -4.50 5.48 6.36
CA ALA A 48 -4.25 6.48 5.32
C ALA A 48 -5.12 6.27 4.07
N GLY A 49 -4.96 7.19 3.13
CA GLY A 49 -5.66 7.24 1.86
C GLY A 49 -7.14 7.62 2.01
N PRO A 50 -7.87 7.71 0.89
CA PRO A 50 -9.24 8.22 0.89
C PRO A 50 -10.16 7.41 1.81
N GLY A 51 -10.83 8.09 2.74
CA GLY A 51 -11.70 7.47 3.73
C GLY A 51 -10.95 6.60 4.73
N LEU A 52 -9.64 6.82 4.88
CA LEU A 52 -8.72 6.02 5.69
C LEU A 52 -8.80 4.51 5.39
N CYS A 53 -8.97 4.17 4.11
CA CYS A 53 -9.18 2.80 3.66
C CYS A 53 -7.96 1.88 3.90
N TRP A 54 -6.76 2.46 3.98
CA TRP A 54 -5.54 1.72 4.27
C TRP A 54 -5.32 1.64 5.76
N LYS A 55 -5.04 0.43 6.26
CA LYS A 55 -4.39 0.23 7.56
C LYS A 55 -2.88 0.23 7.35
N LEU A 56 -2.16 1.00 8.15
CA LEU A 56 -0.70 1.08 8.12
C LEU A 56 -0.11 0.27 9.26
N TYR A 57 0.75 -0.68 8.94
CA TYR A 57 1.45 -1.51 9.91
C TYR A 57 2.95 -1.30 9.81
N SER A 58 3.62 -1.15 10.95
CA SER A 58 5.06 -1.37 11.00
C SER A 58 5.32 -2.85 10.72
N GLY A 59 6.35 -3.15 9.93
CA GLY A 59 6.71 -4.51 9.58
C GLY A 59 8.20 -4.75 9.44
N ARG A 60 8.58 -6.02 9.40
CA ARG A 60 9.94 -6.47 9.10
C ARG A 60 9.89 -7.56 8.03
N SER A 61 10.87 -7.57 7.13
CA SER A 61 10.93 -8.63 6.12
C SER A 61 11.26 -9.96 6.79
N ARG A 62 10.61 -11.02 6.31
CA ARG A 62 10.89 -12.40 6.70
C ARG A 62 12.20 -12.90 6.13
N ASP A 63 12.62 -12.34 4.99
CA ASP A 63 13.91 -12.62 4.41
C ASP A 63 14.98 -11.70 5.01
N ARG A 64 15.69 -12.26 6.00
CA ARG A 64 16.80 -11.60 6.70
C ARG A 64 18.00 -11.28 5.80
N TYR A 65 18.06 -11.84 4.58
CA TYR A 65 19.14 -11.59 3.62
C TYR A 65 18.78 -10.51 2.59
N VAL A 66 17.49 -10.21 2.38
CA VAL A 66 17.02 -9.21 1.39
C VAL A 66 16.97 -7.79 1.99
N THR A 67 16.82 -7.64 3.31
CA THR A 67 16.57 -6.34 3.95
C THR A 67 17.77 -5.70 4.67
N SER A 68 18.96 -6.30 4.59
CA SER A 68 20.09 -5.84 5.42
C SER A 68 20.81 -4.57 4.95
N GLN A 69 20.27 -3.77 4.02
CA GLN A 69 21.00 -2.59 3.49
C GLN A 69 20.21 -1.27 3.45
N GLN A 70 18.88 -1.24 3.25
CA GLN A 70 18.17 0.04 3.01
C GLN A 70 17.17 0.44 4.09
N TYR A 71 16.34 -0.48 4.60
CA TYR A 71 15.39 -0.18 5.68
C TYR A 71 15.26 -1.35 6.67
N PRO A 72 15.62 -1.18 7.96
CA PRO A 72 15.51 -2.26 8.97
C PRO A 72 14.07 -2.54 9.40
N THR A 73 13.17 -1.58 9.16
CA THR A 73 11.72 -1.65 9.35
C THR A 73 11.04 -1.04 8.14
N VAL A 74 9.83 -1.47 7.83
CA VAL A 74 9.04 -0.97 6.70
C VAL A 74 7.62 -0.60 7.15
N CYS A 75 6.88 0.08 6.27
CA CYS A 75 5.44 0.27 6.44
C CYS A 75 4.67 -0.61 5.44
N VAL A 76 3.85 -1.52 5.94
CA VAL A 76 2.97 -2.38 5.14
C VAL A 76 1.57 -1.76 5.13
N TRP A 77 1.09 -1.42 3.95
CA TRP A 77 -0.23 -0.88 3.70
C TRP A 77 -1.19 -2.03 3.40
N VAL A 78 -2.32 -2.09 4.10
CA VAL A 78 -3.30 -3.18 3.95
C VAL A 78 -4.71 -2.61 3.78
N LEU A 79 -5.38 -2.97 2.70
CA LEU A 79 -6.79 -2.66 2.45
C LEU A 79 -7.58 -3.98 2.44
N ASP A 80 -8.52 -4.10 3.38
CA ASP A 80 -9.43 -5.25 3.46
C ASP A 80 -10.67 -5.02 2.59
N LYS A 81 -10.78 -5.76 1.48
CA LYS A 81 -11.90 -5.65 0.54
C LYS A 81 -13.20 -6.17 1.13
N ARG A 82 -13.16 -7.11 2.09
CA ARG A 82 -14.37 -7.61 2.76
C ARG A 82 -14.97 -6.53 3.63
N ALA A 83 -14.13 -5.89 4.47
CA ALA A 83 -14.55 -4.75 5.28
C ALA A 83 -15.08 -3.60 4.43
N LEU A 84 -14.43 -3.31 3.29
CA LEU A 84 -14.92 -2.33 2.32
C LEU A 84 -16.29 -2.70 1.75
N SER A 85 -16.49 -3.96 1.37
CA SER A 85 -17.76 -4.43 0.80
C SER A 85 -18.90 -4.42 1.81
N GLU A 86 -18.62 -4.74 3.08
CA GLU A 86 -19.57 -4.61 4.18
C GLU A 86 -19.95 -3.15 4.44
N ALA A 87 -18.96 -2.24 4.46
CA ALA A 87 -19.22 -0.81 4.60
C ALA A 87 -20.05 -0.26 3.43
N ARG A 88 -19.73 -0.65 2.19
CA ARG A 88 -20.52 -0.35 1.00
C ARG A 88 -21.98 -0.80 1.16
N ASN A 89 -22.18 -2.05 1.58
CA ASN A 89 -23.53 -2.61 1.78
C ASN A 89 -24.32 -1.83 2.83
N ARG A 90 -23.69 -1.48 3.96
CA ARG A 90 -24.32 -0.65 5.00
C ARG A 90 -24.68 0.74 4.51
N ALA A 91 -23.86 1.32 3.63
CA ALA A 91 -24.09 2.62 3.02
C ALA A 91 -25.10 2.60 1.85
N GLY A 92 -25.60 1.42 1.45
CA GLY A 92 -26.52 1.29 0.31
C GLY A 92 -25.89 1.64 -1.04
N LEU A 93 -24.56 1.59 -1.14
CA LEU A 93 -23.83 1.92 -2.37
C LEU A 93 -23.80 0.74 -3.34
N SER A 94 -23.76 1.03 -4.64
CA SER A 94 -23.69 0.00 -5.68
C SER A 94 -22.31 -0.64 -5.73
N LYS A 95 -22.26 -1.90 -6.21
CA LYS A 95 -20.99 -2.62 -6.45
C LYS A 95 -20.09 -1.89 -7.47
N SER A 96 -20.67 -1.14 -8.40
CA SER A 96 -19.90 -0.37 -9.39
C SER A 96 -19.09 0.78 -8.77
N VAL A 97 -19.58 1.37 -7.67
CA VAL A 97 -18.85 2.41 -6.92
C VAL A 97 -17.62 1.81 -6.24
N GLU A 98 -17.76 0.64 -5.63
CA GLU A 98 -16.62 -0.09 -5.04
C GLU A 98 -15.57 -0.45 -6.08
N GLU A 99 -15.97 -0.99 -7.24
CA GLU A 99 -15.00 -1.32 -8.30
C GLU A 99 -14.27 -0.08 -8.82
N SER A 100 -15.01 1.03 -9.02
CA SER A 100 -14.42 2.30 -9.46
C SER A 100 -13.44 2.86 -8.44
N PHE A 101 -13.75 2.71 -7.15
CA PHE A 101 -12.84 3.07 -6.06
C PHE A 101 -11.56 2.22 -6.08
N LEU A 102 -11.69 0.89 -6.21
CA LEU A 102 -10.54 -0.02 -6.28
C LEU A 102 -9.67 0.25 -7.53
N GLU A 103 -10.26 0.60 -8.66
CA GLU A 103 -9.52 1.03 -9.86
C GLU A 103 -8.69 2.30 -9.63
N ILE A 104 -9.24 3.28 -8.92
CA ILE A 104 -8.48 4.49 -8.53
C ILE A 104 -7.30 4.10 -7.64
N VAL A 105 -7.54 3.25 -6.64
CA VAL A 105 -6.51 2.78 -5.71
C VAL A 105 -5.37 2.06 -6.46
N ARG A 106 -5.70 1.18 -7.42
CA ARG A 106 -4.70 0.51 -8.28
C ARG A 106 -3.90 1.51 -9.09
N ALA A 107 -4.58 2.46 -9.74
CA ALA A 107 -3.94 3.46 -10.58
C ALA A 107 -2.98 4.35 -9.77
N ASP A 108 -3.37 4.74 -8.56
CA ASP A 108 -2.55 5.58 -7.69
C ASP A 108 -1.33 4.83 -7.14
N ALA A 109 -1.50 3.58 -6.70
CA ALA A 109 -0.37 2.75 -6.28
C ALA A 109 0.63 2.51 -7.43
N ALA A 110 0.14 2.26 -8.65
CA ALA A 110 1.00 2.09 -9.82
C ALA A 110 1.77 3.36 -10.20
N ARG A 111 1.17 4.55 -10.01
CA ARG A 111 1.85 5.85 -10.20
C ARG A 111 2.93 6.06 -9.15
N LEU A 112 2.62 5.77 -7.89
CA LEU A 112 3.51 5.99 -6.74
C LEU A 112 4.84 5.24 -6.89
N VAL A 113 4.82 4.01 -7.41
CA VAL A 113 6.02 3.20 -7.71
C VAL A 113 7.03 3.92 -8.61
N ARG A 114 6.58 4.85 -9.46
CA ARG A 114 7.41 5.54 -10.46
C ARG A 114 7.93 6.91 -10.00
N LEU A 115 7.49 7.39 -8.84
CA LEU A 115 7.90 8.68 -8.30
C LEU A 115 9.17 8.52 -7.47
N ARG A 116 10.11 9.47 -7.63
CA ARG A 116 11.37 9.51 -6.90
C ARG A 116 11.63 10.97 -6.50
N HIS A 117 11.25 11.30 -5.28
CA HIS A 117 11.42 12.62 -4.69
C HIS A 117 11.46 12.48 -3.16
N PRO A 118 12.28 13.26 -2.43
CA PRO A 118 12.35 13.17 -0.97
C PRO A 118 11.03 13.45 -0.25
N GLY A 119 10.16 14.23 -0.88
CA GLY A 119 8.81 14.55 -0.40
C GLY A 119 7.69 13.61 -0.91
N VAL A 120 8.06 12.49 -1.53
CA VAL A 120 7.11 11.46 -1.95
C VAL A 120 7.57 10.10 -1.47
N VAL A 121 6.76 9.49 -0.60
CA VAL A 121 7.01 8.18 -0.02
C VAL A 121 7.51 7.13 -1.03
N HIS A 122 8.64 6.52 -0.71
CA HIS A 122 9.25 5.50 -1.55
C HIS A 122 8.57 4.13 -1.41
N VAL A 123 8.12 3.56 -2.54
CA VAL A 123 7.56 2.21 -2.59
C VAL A 123 8.67 1.17 -2.63
N VAL A 124 8.74 0.33 -1.59
CA VAL A 124 9.68 -0.78 -1.46
C VAL A 124 9.18 -2.02 -2.20
N GLN A 125 7.88 -2.31 -2.10
CA GLN A 125 7.23 -3.40 -2.85
C GLN A 125 5.91 -2.90 -3.41
N ALA A 126 5.73 -3.08 -4.72
CA ALA A 126 4.53 -2.65 -5.43
C ALA A 126 3.27 -3.37 -4.92
N LEU A 127 2.12 -2.78 -5.24
CA LEU A 127 0.81 -3.30 -4.91
C LEU A 127 0.59 -4.72 -5.49
N ASP A 128 0.20 -5.64 -4.62
CA ASP A 128 -0.35 -6.94 -4.98
C ASP A 128 -1.74 -7.08 -4.34
N GLU A 129 -2.62 -7.83 -4.98
CA GLU A 129 -3.99 -8.01 -4.50
C GLU A 129 -4.51 -9.42 -4.74
N ASN A 130 -5.48 -9.82 -3.93
CA ASN A 130 -6.29 -11.00 -4.18
C ASN A 130 -7.78 -10.67 -3.96
N LYS A 131 -8.63 -11.70 -3.90
CA LYS A 131 -10.07 -11.53 -3.69
C LYS A 131 -10.47 -10.89 -2.35
N ASN A 132 -9.58 -10.93 -1.35
CA ASN A 132 -9.88 -10.49 0.02
C ASN A 132 -9.18 -9.17 0.39
N ALA A 133 -7.99 -8.89 -0.14
CA ALA A 133 -7.19 -7.76 0.29
C ALA A 133 -6.31 -7.19 -0.83
N MET A 134 -5.84 -5.96 -0.63
CA MET A 134 -4.75 -5.34 -1.39
C MET A 134 -3.65 -4.97 -0.40
N ALA A 135 -2.38 -5.12 -0.80
CA ALA A 135 -1.27 -4.70 0.02
C ALA A 135 -0.09 -4.17 -0.79
N MET A 136 0.64 -3.23 -0.22
CA MET A 136 1.92 -2.71 -0.76
C MET A 136 2.86 -2.38 0.40
N VAL A 137 4.14 -2.18 0.11
CA VAL A 137 5.15 -1.85 1.13
C VAL A 137 5.88 -0.57 0.75
N THR A 138 6.02 0.33 1.70
CA THR A 138 6.80 1.56 1.57
C THR A 138 7.94 1.58 2.56
N GLU A 139 8.79 2.61 2.45
CA GLU A 139 9.68 2.98 3.53
C GLU A 139 8.91 3.18 4.85
N PRO A 140 9.58 3.03 6.01
CA PRO A 140 8.91 3.15 7.29
C PRO A 140 8.29 4.54 7.47
N LEU A 141 7.04 4.54 7.92
CA LEU A 141 6.26 5.74 8.20
C LEU A 141 5.99 5.85 9.69
N PHE A 142 5.77 7.08 10.17
CA PHE A 142 5.28 7.32 11.51
C PHE A 142 3.76 7.12 11.58
N ALA A 143 3.01 7.94 10.84
CA ALA A 143 1.55 7.90 10.73
C ALA A 143 1.11 8.76 9.52
N SER A 144 -0.19 8.78 9.21
CA SER A 144 -0.74 9.80 8.31
C SER A 144 -0.99 11.12 9.03
N MET A 145 -1.03 12.23 8.29
CA MET A 145 -1.37 13.53 8.85
C MET A 145 -2.78 13.54 9.48
N ALA A 146 -3.73 12.77 8.94
CA ALA A 146 -5.06 12.59 9.53
C ALA A 146 -4.97 11.99 10.94
N ASN A 147 -4.14 10.96 11.13
CA ASN A 147 -3.96 10.37 12.45
C ASN A 147 -3.21 11.30 13.42
N VAL A 148 -2.20 12.03 12.94
CA VAL A 148 -1.49 13.05 13.73
C VAL A 148 -2.43 14.17 14.19
N LEU A 149 -3.40 14.55 13.34
CA LEU A 149 -4.45 15.52 13.67
C LEU A 149 -5.60 14.93 14.51
N GLY A 150 -5.48 13.67 14.96
CA GLY A 150 -6.41 13.05 15.89
C GLY A 150 -7.49 12.17 15.28
N ASN A 151 -7.55 12.02 13.95
CA ASN A 151 -8.47 11.07 13.33
C ASN A 151 -7.92 9.64 13.42
N VAL A 152 -8.32 8.91 14.45
CA VAL A 152 -7.84 7.55 14.78
C VAL A 152 -8.97 6.53 14.87
N GLU A 153 -10.15 6.82 14.31
CA GLU A 153 -11.38 6.01 14.47
C GLU A 153 -11.23 4.56 13.98
N ASN A 154 -10.40 4.34 12.98
CA ASN A 154 -10.16 3.03 12.37
C ASN A 154 -8.86 2.35 12.85
N ILE A 155 -8.31 2.82 13.96
CA ILE A 155 -7.15 2.21 14.62
C ILE A 155 -7.64 1.55 15.91
N GLU A 156 -7.75 0.22 15.91
CA GLU A 156 -8.28 -0.55 17.06
C GLU A 156 -7.50 -0.28 18.34
N LYS A 157 -6.17 -0.18 18.22
CA LYS A 157 -5.27 0.12 19.34
C LYS A 157 -4.38 1.30 19.00
N VAL A 158 -4.86 2.49 19.32
CA VAL A 158 -4.13 3.74 19.06
C VAL A 158 -2.72 3.68 19.68
N PRO A 159 -1.65 3.86 18.87
CA PRO A 159 -0.27 3.99 19.33
C PRO A 159 -0.15 5.01 20.47
N LYS A 160 0.82 4.80 21.37
CA LYS A 160 1.01 5.73 22.50
C LYS A 160 1.52 7.07 22.02
N GLU A 161 2.29 7.05 20.95
CA GLU A 161 2.94 8.17 20.28
C GLU A 161 1.92 9.12 19.63
N LEU A 162 0.75 8.60 19.21
CA LEU A 162 -0.35 9.41 18.66
C LEU A 162 -1.30 9.95 19.73
N ARG A 163 -1.28 9.41 20.95
CA ARG A 163 -2.21 9.83 22.00
C ARG A 163 -1.80 11.16 22.59
N GLY A 164 -2.66 12.16 22.41
CA GLY A 164 -2.41 13.52 22.91
C GLY A 164 -1.26 14.23 22.18
N MET A 165 -0.94 13.77 20.97
CA MET A 165 0.01 14.46 20.11
C MET A 165 -0.60 15.78 19.64
N GLU A 166 0.13 16.87 19.81
CA GLU A 166 -0.23 18.19 19.29
C GLU A 166 0.92 18.67 18.40
N MET A 167 0.59 19.13 17.19
CA MET A 167 1.59 19.73 16.32
C MET A 167 1.79 21.20 16.68
N GLY A 168 3.03 21.57 16.97
CA GLY A 168 3.44 22.95 17.17
C GLY A 168 3.41 23.76 15.88
N LEU A 169 3.43 25.09 16.01
CA LEU A 169 3.42 26.00 14.85
C LEU A 169 4.60 25.78 13.90
N LEU A 170 5.77 25.41 14.43
CA LEU A 170 6.95 25.14 13.63
C LEU A 170 6.79 23.87 12.77
N GLU A 171 6.27 22.80 13.36
CA GLU A 171 6.00 21.54 12.68
C GLU A 171 4.95 21.72 11.59
N MET A 172 3.88 22.47 11.88
CA MET A 172 2.88 22.82 10.87
C MET A 172 3.48 23.61 9.70
N LYS A 173 4.32 24.61 9.97
CA LYS A 173 4.98 25.38 8.91
C LYS A 173 5.91 24.52 8.07
N HIS A 174 6.67 23.63 8.71
CA HIS A 174 7.59 22.74 8.02
C HIS A 174 6.84 21.70 7.18
N GLY A 175 5.79 21.08 7.71
CA GLY A 175 4.95 20.15 6.97
C GLY A 175 4.27 20.80 5.75
N LEU A 176 3.78 22.04 5.89
CA LEU A 176 3.22 22.78 4.76
C LEU A 176 4.27 23.10 3.69
N LEU A 177 5.50 23.43 4.09
CA LEU A 177 6.60 23.66 3.16
C LEU A 177 6.96 22.39 2.39
N GLN A 178 7.11 21.26 3.09
CA GLN A 178 7.37 19.95 2.46
C GLN A 178 6.27 19.56 1.47
N ILE A 179 5.00 19.79 1.82
CA ILE A 179 3.88 19.58 0.90
C ILE A 179 4.01 20.48 -0.33
N ALA A 180 4.34 21.76 -0.15
CA ALA A 180 4.50 22.69 -1.28
C ALA A 180 5.64 22.27 -2.22
N GLU A 181 6.79 21.86 -1.69
CA GLU A 181 7.92 21.35 -2.47
C GLU A 181 7.58 20.07 -3.22
N SER A 182 6.82 19.17 -2.57
CA SER A 182 6.36 17.93 -3.19
C SER A 182 5.38 18.18 -4.33
N LEU A 183 4.50 19.17 -4.17
CA LEU A 183 3.56 19.58 -5.22
C LEU A 183 4.28 20.25 -6.39
N ASP A 184 5.30 21.06 -6.12
CA ASP A 184 6.14 21.66 -7.16
C ASP A 184 6.77 20.58 -8.04
N PHE A 185 7.37 19.55 -7.41
CA PHE A 185 7.89 18.38 -8.11
C PHE A 185 6.80 17.65 -8.93
N LEU A 186 5.65 17.38 -8.32
CA LEU A 186 4.56 16.66 -9.00
C LEU A 186 4.10 17.41 -10.26
N HIS A 187 3.92 18.72 -10.17
CA HIS A 187 3.43 19.53 -11.29
C HIS A 187 4.51 19.74 -12.36
N ASN A 188 5.70 20.17 -11.97
CA ASN A 188 6.71 20.65 -12.89
C ASN A 188 7.59 19.53 -13.46
N ASN A 189 7.87 18.50 -12.66
CA ASN A 189 8.77 17.40 -13.06
C ASN A 189 7.98 16.16 -13.46
N ALA A 190 7.03 15.72 -12.62
CA ALA A 190 6.27 14.49 -12.89
C ALA A 190 5.10 14.71 -13.85
N ARG A 191 4.69 15.97 -14.11
CA ARG A 191 3.52 16.36 -14.91
C ARG A 191 2.23 15.68 -14.42
N LEU A 192 2.09 15.57 -13.11
CA LEU A 192 0.95 14.99 -12.42
C LEU A 192 0.28 16.02 -11.53
N ILE A 193 -1.05 16.02 -11.54
CA ILE A 193 -1.84 16.76 -10.56
C ILE A 193 -2.23 15.76 -9.47
N HIS A 194 -1.92 16.06 -8.20
CA HIS A 194 -2.17 15.16 -7.07
C HIS A 194 -3.66 14.81 -6.92
N ARG A 195 -4.57 15.76 -7.24
CA ARG A 195 -6.04 15.60 -7.29
C ARG A 195 -6.74 15.12 -6.00
N SER A 196 -6.01 14.99 -4.89
CA SER A 196 -6.54 14.45 -3.63
C SER A 196 -5.74 14.90 -2.41
N ILE A 197 -5.30 16.15 -2.32
CA ILE A 197 -4.60 16.63 -1.12
C ILE A 197 -5.60 16.68 0.04
N SER A 198 -5.49 15.74 0.97
CA SER A 198 -6.19 15.75 2.25
C SER A 198 -5.23 15.29 3.35
N PRO A 199 -5.54 15.56 4.64
CA PRO A 199 -4.77 15.00 5.74
C PRO A 199 -4.65 13.47 5.67
N GLU A 200 -5.61 12.80 5.04
CA GLU A 200 -5.63 11.35 4.88
C GLU A 200 -4.57 10.85 3.87
N THR A 201 -4.19 11.68 2.89
CA THR A 201 -3.20 11.35 1.84
C THR A 201 -1.82 11.93 2.09
N GLY A 202 -1.69 12.93 2.97
CA GLY A 202 -0.40 13.49 3.37
C GLY A 202 0.32 12.54 4.34
N THR A 203 1.23 11.71 3.83
CA THR A 203 1.97 10.75 4.64
C THR A 203 3.46 11.08 4.70
N GLU A 204 3.89 12.16 5.37
CA GLU A 204 5.32 12.35 5.67
C GLU A 204 5.57 13.06 7.00
N LEU A 205 6.36 12.39 7.85
CA LEU A 205 7.35 12.96 8.76
C LEU A 205 8.53 11.96 8.79
N PRO A 206 9.59 12.15 7.97
CA PRO A 206 10.86 11.51 8.21
C PRO A 206 11.51 12.20 9.42
N PHE A 207 11.68 11.46 10.53
CA PHE A 207 12.46 11.93 11.66
C PHE A 207 13.92 12.10 11.22
N GLY A 208 14.40 13.34 11.21
CA GLY A 208 15.81 13.71 11.29
C GLY A 208 16.15 14.19 12.69
#